data_AF-A0A3D4T2R3-F1
#
_entry.id   AF-A0A3D4T2R3-F1
#
_cell.length_a   1.000
_cell.length_b   1.000
_cell.length_c   1.000
_cell.angle_alpha   90.00
_cell.angle_beta   90.00
_cell.angle_gamma   90.00
#
_symmetry.space_group_name_H-M   'P 1'
#
loop_
_entity.id
_entity.type
_entity.pdbx_description
1 polymer ?
#
loop_
_entity_poly.entity_id
_entity_poly.type
_entity_poly.pdbx_seq_one_letter_code
_entity_poly.pdbx_strand_id
1 'polypeptide(L)' 'SGNNYYVNSNTNMPSILLEVGFVTSEEDNRSFDKSLDENAEAIADIIFESIKN' A
#
# COMPACT_ATOMS: atom_id res chain seq x y z
N SER A 1 -7.01 18.36 10.70
CA SER A 1 -8.14 17.71 10.01
C SER A 1 -7.64 16.38 9.48
N GLY A 2 -7.82 15.32 10.26
CA GLY A 2 -7.17 14.03 10.01
C GLY A 2 -7.74 13.33 8.77
N ASN A 3 -6.85 12.69 8.02
CA ASN A 3 -7.09 11.90 6.82
C ASN A 3 -8.06 10.74 7.12
N ASN A 4 -9.36 11.01 7.10
CA ASN A 4 -10.39 9.99 7.23
C ASN A 4 -10.73 9.48 5.81
N TYR A 5 -9.86 8.62 5.28
CA TYR A 5 -10.08 8.00 3.98
C TYR A 5 -11.31 7.10 4.07
N TYR A 6 -12.38 7.47 3.36
CA TYR A 6 -13.68 6.79 3.42
C TYR A 6 -13.56 5.27 3.30
N VAL A 7 -12.67 4.79 2.43
CA VAL A 7 -12.39 3.36 2.23
C VAL A 7 -11.92 2.63 3.50
N ASN A 8 -11.13 3.29 4.34
CA ASN A 8 -10.67 2.74 5.62
C ASN A 8 -11.69 2.99 6.74
N SER A 9 -12.44 4.08 6.67
CA SER A 9 -13.43 4.47 7.69
C SER A 9 -14.75 3.70 7.58
N ASN A 10 -15.08 3.19 6.38
CA ASN A 10 -16.35 2.55 6.05
C ASN A 10 -16.18 1.04 5.80
N THR A 11 -15.43 0.37 6.66
CA THR A 11 -15.25 -1.09 6.66
C THR A 11 -15.27 -1.63 8.08
N ASN A 12 -15.72 -2.88 8.24
CA ASN A 12 -15.75 -3.59 9.52
C ASN A 12 -14.55 -4.53 9.71
N MET A 13 -13.71 -4.67 8.68
CA MET A 13 -12.48 -5.46 8.69
C MET A 13 -11.26 -4.53 8.81
N PRO A 14 -10.12 -5.00 9.37
CA PRO A 14 -8.87 -4.24 9.34
C PRO A 14 -8.53 -3.75 7.91
N SER A 15 -8.13 -2.49 7.78
CA SER A 15 -7.91 -1.85 6.48
C SER A 15 -6.79 -0.82 6.54
N ILE A 16 -6.02 -0.74 5.46
CA ILE A 16 -4.94 0.21 5.24
C ILE A 16 -5.02 0.76 3.81
N LEU A 17 -4.61 2.01 3.64
CA LEU A 17 -4.34 2.62 2.33
C LEU A 17 -2.85 2.92 2.27
N LEU A 18 -2.14 2.29 1.34
CA LEU A 18 -0.70 2.41 1.19
C LEU A 18 -0.37 3.27 -0.04
N GLU A 19 0.30 4.39 0.18
CA GLU A 19 0.92 5.18 -0.89
C GLU A 19 2.36 4.69 -1.10
N VAL A 20 2.69 4.27 -2.32
CA VAL A 20 3.98 3.67 -2.68
C VAL A 20 4.95 4.66 -3.36
N GLY A 21 4.52 5.91 -3.54
CA GLY A 21 5.27 6.98 -4.18
C GLY A 21 4.37 8.12 -4.67
N PHE A 22 4.97 9.14 -5.27
CA PHE A 22 4.28 10.28 -5.87
C PHE A 22 4.25 10.18 -7.40
N VAL A 23 3.04 10.18 -7.99
CA VAL A 23 2.88 10.14 -9.47
C VAL A 23 3.52 11.33 -10.18
N THR A 24 3.69 12.46 -9.48
CA THR A 24 4.35 13.67 -10.00
C THR A 24 5.88 13.59 -9.97
N SER A 25 6.46 12.54 -9.38
CA SER A 25 7.91 12.31 -9.34
C SER A 25 8.32 11.31 -10.43
N GLU A 26 9.13 11.75 -11.38
CA GLU A 26 9.68 10.85 -12.41
C GLU A 26 10.58 9.75 -11.81
N GLU A 27 11.25 10.05 -10.69
CA GLU A 27 12.07 9.07 -9.97
C GLU A 27 11.22 7.98 -9.31
N ASP A 28 10.11 8.37 -8.69
CA ASP A 28 9.20 7.42 -8.04
C ASP A 28 8.52 6.55 -9.10
N ASN A 29 8.10 7.14 -10.22
CA ASN A 29 7.49 6.41 -11.33
C ASN A 29 8.45 5.34 -11.88
N ARG A 30 9.71 5.72 -12.14
CA ARG A 30 10.74 4.77 -12.60
C ARG A 30 11.01 3.67 -11.58
N SER A 31 11.02 3.99 -10.30
CA SER A 31 11.26 3.02 -9.23
C SER A 31 10.08 2.07 -9.08
N PHE A 32 8.85 2.60 -9.16
CA PHE A 32 7.62 1.82 -9.14
C PHE A 32 7.56 0.83 -10.30
N ASP A 33 7.84 1.27 -11.53
CA ASP A 33 7.85 0.41 -12.71
C ASP A 33 8.90 -0.71 -12.60
N LYS A 34 10.07 -0.41 -12.03
CA LYS A 34 11.16 -1.37 -11.88
C LYS A 34 10.88 -2.44 -10.82
N SER A 35 10.26 -2.06 -9.71
CA SER A 35 10.08 -2.91 -8.53
C SER A 35 8.62 -3.32 -8.31
N LEU A 36 7.79 -3.32 -9.36
CA LEU A 36 6.37 -3.64 -9.25
C LEU A 36 6.13 -5.03 -8.63
N ASP A 37 6.84 -6.05 -9.15
CA ASP A 37 6.72 -7.43 -8.67
C ASP A 37 7.27 -7.59 -7.24
N GLU A 38 8.43 -7.00 -6.95
CA GLU A 38 9.07 -7.03 -5.63
C GLU A 38 8.17 -6.37 -4.56
N ASN A 39 7.55 -5.24 -4.91
CA ASN A 39 6.60 -4.55 -4.03
C ASN A 39 5.34 -5.40 -3.80
N ALA A 40 4.81 -6.04 -4.84
CA ALA A 40 3.63 -6.90 -4.72
C ALA A 40 3.90 -8.13 -3.84
N GLU A 41 5.06 -8.76 -3.99
CA GLU A 41 5.51 -9.88 -3.16
C GLU A 41 5.62 -9.47 -1.69
N ALA A 42 6.30 -8.35 -1.41
CA ALA A 42 6.45 -7.83 -0.06
C ALA A 42 5.09 -7.50 0.61
N ILE A 43 4.14 -6.94 -0.16
CA ILE A 43 2.79 -6.66 0.34
C ILE A 43 2.04 -7.97 0.66
N ALA A 44 2.14 -8.98 -0.20
CA ALA A 44 1.51 -10.27 0.02
C ALA A 44 2.06 -10.96 1.28
N ASP A 45 3.38 -10.95 1.46
CA ASP A 45 4.06 -11.51 2.62
C ASP A 45 3.62 -10.82 3.91
N ILE A 46 3.58 -9.48 3.93
CA ILE A 46 3.15 -8.73 5.12
C ILE A 46 1.69 -9.03 5.47
N ILE A 47 0.79 -9.11 4.48
CA ILE A 47 -0.61 -9.48 4.71
C ILE A 47 -0.68 -10.90 5.28
N PHE A 48 0.05 -11.85 4.71
CA PHE A 48 0.05 -13.24 5.16
C PHE A 48 0.55 -13.37 6.61
N GLU A 49 1.65 -12.72 6.94
CA GLU A 49 2.19 -12.70 8.31
C GLU A 49 1.25 -11.97 9.27
N SER A 50 0.54 -10.92 8.84
CA SER A 50 -0.43 -10.22 9.70
C SER A 50 -1.63 -11.08 10.11
N ILE A 51 -1.97 -12.11 9.32
CA ILE A 51 -3.10 -13.02 9.60
C ILE A 51 -2.67 -14.22 10.45
N LYS A 52 -1.38 -14.56 10.46
CA LYS A 52 -0.84 -15.66 11.28
C LYS A 52 -0.67 -15.31 12.75
N ASN A 53 -0.52 -14.02 13.07
CA ASN A 53 -0.23 -13.52 14.41
C ASN A 53 -1.48 -13.36 15.27
#